data_AF-A0A7C2Q0D0-F1
#
_entry.id   AF-A0A7C2Q0D0-F1
#
_cell.length_a   1.000
_cell.length_b   1.000
_cell.length_c   1.000
_cell.angle_alpha   90.00
_cell.angle_beta   90.00
_cell.angle_gamma   90.00
#
_symmetry.space_group_name_H-M   'P 1'
#
loop_
_entity.id
_entity.type
_entity.pdbx_description
1 polymer ?
#
loop_
_entity_poly.entity_id
_entity_poly.type
_entity_poly.pdbx_seq_one_letter_code
_entity_poly.pdbx_strand_id
1 'polypeptide(L)'
;MLKQSFIVSTLAALVLAGCSGTSSTDTETSSETEITVERGPVEGATVTDANGQLAQYMGQSRYRFSTKPAFPINAEGGYIDINRNGTIEAGEVKLQYKLEAQQGEVVTVVTTLASNTQVRAMLKEEFGLNDTQIDTATPGTNKAIAAISDEAYAYCLENNLSTMNLSEEQALQIQERIHARIAMYEESTRSVSELENVLMNELRVKRITESELSGIRQELREAQQKGMNTEHNQTLEQLQTMIDSIPAADLTALQKADLIYLVEEEKLARDVYEYLYAAWGVDIFANIASSEQQHMNTVLLLSEKYELDIPTTLESRGVFENSELQALYDQLIAKGALSLTDAIEVGVAIEEVDIADLNKILDTDLPEDLALAYEHLLNGSYHHLEAFNSHL
;
A
#
# COMPACT_ATOMS: atom_id res chain seq x y z
N MET A 1 33.38 -25.68 -14.49
CA MET A 1 32.71 -25.92 -13.19
C MET A 1 32.48 -24.58 -12.53
N LEU A 2 31.44 -23.86 -12.95
CA LEU A 2 30.90 -22.74 -12.19
C LEU A 2 29.75 -23.32 -11.36
N LYS A 3 30.02 -23.54 -10.07
CA LYS A 3 29.00 -23.76 -9.06
C LYS A 3 28.71 -22.39 -8.46
N GLN A 4 27.53 -21.85 -8.76
CA GLN A 4 26.70 -20.97 -7.92
C GLN A 4 25.58 -20.46 -8.83
N SER A 5 24.51 -21.25 -8.92
CA SER A 5 23.21 -20.78 -9.39
C SER A 5 22.39 -20.64 -8.11
N PHE A 6 22.09 -19.41 -7.73
CA PHE A 6 21.33 -19.07 -6.52
C PHE A 6 19.96 -18.52 -6.93
N ILE A 7 19.27 -19.16 -7.86
CA ILE A 7 17.81 -19.16 -7.93
C ILE A 7 17.39 -20.61 -8.17
N VAL A 8 17.46 -21.41 -7.11
CA VAL A 8 16.79 -22.71 -7.05
C VAL A 8 16.06 -22.70 -5.72
N SER A 9 14.97 -21.92 -5.65
CA SER A 9 13.97 -22.08 -4.61
C SER A 9 13.11 -23.26 -5.01
N THR A 10 13.37 -24.42 -4.41
CA THR A 10 12.71 -25.69 -4.76
C THR A 10 11.21 -25.64 -4.46
N LEU A 11 10.37 -25.24 -5.42
CA LEU A 11 8.93 -25.58 -5.41
C LEU A 11 8.74 -27.12 -5.37
N ALA A 12 9.75 -27.88 -5.81
CA ALA A 12 9.77 -29.34 -5.75
C ALA A 12 9.73 -29.93 -4.32
N ALA A 13 9.98 -29.14 -3.27
CA ALA A 13 9.99 -29.64 -1.89
C ALA A 13 8.72 -29.31 -1.06
N LEU A 14 7.96 -28.27 -1.43
CA LEU A 14 6.84 -27.79 -0.60
C LEU A 14 5.47 -28.36 -0.97
N VAL A 15 5.29 -28.93 -2.16
CA VAL A 15 3.99 -29.45 -2.62
C VAL A 15 3.58 -30.76 -1.91
N LEU A 16 4.38 -31.30 -0.96
CA LEU A 16 4.10 -32.56 -0.28
C LEU A 16 4.14 -32.54 1.27
N ALA A 17 4.23 -31.40 1.93
CA ALA A 17 4.24 -31.39 3.40
C ALA A 17 3.45 -30.21 3.99
N GLY A 18 2.32 -30.54 4.62
CA GLY A 18 1.58 -29.60 5.44
C GLY A 18 2.30 -29.21 6.73
N CYS A 19 1.90 -28.04 7.23
CA CYS A 19 2.01 -27.51 8.59
C CYS A 19 3.39 -27.12 9.16
N SER A 20 3.40 -25.86 9.61
CA SER A 20 4.00 -25.32 10.84
C SER A 20 5.50 -25.03 10.88
N GLY A 21 5.83 -23.77 11.16
CA GLY A 21 7.18 -23.39 11.62
C GLY A 21 7.45 -21.89 11.57
N THR A 22 7.16 -21.20 12.66
CA THR A 22 7.59 -19.83 12.95
C THR A 22 9.12 -19.70 12.96
N SER A 23 9.68 -18.68 12.32
CA SER A 23 10.90 -18.01 12.80
C SER A 23 11.03 -16.61 12.22
N SER A 24 11.08 -15.64 13.13
CA SER A 24 11.47 -14.25 12.96
C SER A 24 12.98 -14.11 12.72
N THR A 25 13.36 -13.26 11.77
CA THR A 25 14.66 -12.55 11.78
C THR A 25 14.48 -11.17 11.16
N ASP A 26 14.80 -10.15 11.95
CA ASP A 26 14.90 -8.74 11.54
C ASP A 26 16.03 -8.53 10.53
N THR A 27 15.73 -7.86 9.42
CA THR A 27 16.69 -7.24 8.50
C THR A 27 16.08 -5.97 7.91
N GLU A 28 16.88 -4.90 7.87
CA GLU A 28 16.49 -3.51 7.61
C GLU A 28 15.89 -3.28 6.22
N THR A 29 14.55 -3.42 6.15
CA THR A 29 13.54 -2.68 5.36
C THR A 29 13.97 -1.89 4.11
N SER A 30 13.49 -2.34 2.94
CA SER A 30 12.86 -1.41 1.99
C SER A 30 11.95 -0.49 2.81
N SER A 31 12.13 0.83 2.78
CA SER A 31 11.41 1.69 3.72
C SER A 31 9.97 1.90 3.25
N GLU A 32 9.19 0.83 3.20
CA GLU A 32 7.73 0.88 3.26
C GLU A 32 7.38 1.90 4.34
N THR A 33 6.72 2.98 3.93
CA THR A 33 6.38 4.06 4.85
C THR A 33 4.92 3.93 5.19
N GLU A 34 4.66 3.62 6.45
CA GLU A 34 3.30 3.53 6.98
C GLU A 34 2.87 4.89 7.55
N ILE A 35 1.71 5.36 7.11
CA ILE A 35 1.08 6.60 7.54
C ILE A 35 -0.13 6.26 8.38
N THR A 36 -0.20 6.85 9.57
CA THR A 36 -1.40 6.81 10.42
C THR A 36 -2.24 8.06 10.18
N VAL A 37 -3.51 7.90 9.81
CA VAL A 37 -4.43 9.03 9.58
C VAL A 37 -5.39 9.17 10.76
N GLU A 38 -5.35 10.32 11.46
CA GLU A 38 -6.23 10.55 12.62
C GLU A 38 -6.83 11.96 12.73
N ARG A 39 -8.16 12.00 12.91
CA ARG A 39 -8.88 13.02 13.68
C ARG A 39 -9.42 12.40 14.97
N GLY A 40 -10.11 11.28 14.81
CA GLY A 40 -9.89 10.02 15.52
C GLY A 40 -9.43 9.00 14.46
N PRO A 41 -9.33 7.70 14.74
CA PRO A 41 -8.96 6.72 13.73
C PRO A 41 -9.79 6.92 12.45
N VAL A 42 -9.15 7.17 11.30
CA VAL A 42 -9.82 7.34 10.00
C VAL A 42 -9.60 6.11 9.14
N GLU A 43 -10.69 5.40 8.88
CA GLU A 43 -10.72 4.18 8.08
C GLU A 43 -11.15 4.46 6.64
N GLY A 44 -10.49 3.80 5.68
CA GLY A 44 -10.87 3.84 4.27
C GLY A 44 -10.72 5.21 3.58
N ALA A 45 -9.82 6.08 4.06
CA ALA A 45 -9.46 7.31 3.38
C ALA A 45 -8.66 7.01 2.10
N THR A 46 -8.73 7.91 1.13
CA THR A 46 -7.78 7.95 0.02
C THR A 46 -6.56 8.75 0.50
N VAL A 47 -5.40 8.11 0.55
CA VAL A 47 -4.15 8.72 1.01
C VAL A 47 -3.18 8.83 -0.15
N THR A 48 -2.74 10.04 -0.48
CA THR A 48 -1.86 10.32 -1.61
C THR A 48 -0.66 11.16 -1.21
N ASP A 49 0.49 10.90 -1.82
CA ASP A 49 1.67 11.76 -1.72
C ASP A 49 1.58 12.97 -2.68
N ALA A 50 2.61 13.82 -2.72
CA ALA A 50 2.66 15.01 -3.58
C ALA A 50 2.75 14.71 -5.09
N ASN A 51 3.25 13.52 -5.45
CA ASN A 51 3.35 13.06 -6.82
C ASN A 51 2.07 12.34 -7.28
N GLY A 52 1.11 12.12 -6.36
CA GLY A 52 -0.13 11.41 -6.62
C GLY A 52 -0.01 9.89 -6.46
N GLN A 53 1.08 9.38 -5.89
CA GLN A 53 1.16 7.98 -5.46
C GLN A 53 0.08 7.74 -4.42
N LEU A 54 -0.66 6.63 -4.55
CA LEU A 54 -1.69 6.22 -3.59
C LEU A 54 -1.08 5.25 -2.58
N ALA A 55 -1.40 5.41 -1.31
CA ALA A 55 -1.08 4.42 -0.29
C ALA A 55 -2.15 3.33 -0.20
N GLN A 56 -1.72 2.09 0.02
CA GLN A 56 -2.59 0.96 0.28
C GLN A 56 -3.16 1.06 1.70
N TYR A 57 -4.48 0.87 1.85
CA TYR A 57 -5.11 0.85 3.16
C TYR A 57 -4.88 -0.49 3.88
N MET A 58 -4.23 -0.45 5.05
CA MET A 58 -3.81 -1.63 5.83
C MET A 58 -4.78 -1.97 6.97
N GLY A 59 -5.89 -1.23 7.11
CA GLY A 59 -6.77 -1.33 8.26
C GLY A 59 -6.25 -0.56 9.48
N GLN A 60 -7.13 -0.32 10.46
CA GLN A 60 -6.79 0.34 11.73
C GLN A 60 -6.14 1.72 11.53
N SER A 61 -6.64 2.48 10.55
CA SER A 61 -6.18 3.83 10.20
C SER A 61 -4.76 3.92 9.65
N ARG A 62 -4.20 2.79 9.21
CA ARG A 62 -2.85 2.71 8.65
C ARG A 62 -2.89 2.58 7.13
N TYR A 63 -1.99 3.29 6.47
CA TYR A 63 -1.89 3.38 5.02
C TYR A 63 -0.42 3.26 4.62
N ARG A 64 -0.10 2.35 3.72
CA ARG A 64 1.28 2.03 3.36
C ARG A 64 1.61 2.55 1.97
N PHE A 65 2.70 3.31 1.87
CA PHE A 65 3.34 3.56 0.60
C PHE A 65 4.37 2.47 0.30
N SER A 66 4.32 1.93 -0.91
CA SER A 66 5.29 0.97 -1.46
C SER A 66 6.71 1.54 -1.54
N THR A 67 6.84 2.86 -1.68
CA THR A 67 8.11 3.58 -1.69
C THR A 67 8.06 4.77 -0.75
N LYS A 68 9.20 5.42 -0.51
CA LYS A 68 9.23 6.60 0.35
C LYS A 68 8.40 7.74 -0.26
N PRO A 69 7.33 8.23 0.40
CA PRO A 69 6.41 9.20 -0.18
C PRO A 69 7.03 10.60 -0.27
N ALA A 70 6.61 11.36 -1.28
CA ALA A 70 6.89 12.80 -1.35
C ALA A 70 5.84 13.62 -0.59
N PHE A 71 6.29 14.60 0.20
CA PHE A 71 5.40 15.48 0.94
C PHE A 71 4.92 16.68 0.08
N PRO A 72 3.68 17.17 0.28
CA PRO A 72 2.75 16.76 1.32
C PRO A 72 2.03 15.44 1.07
N ILE A 73 1.77 14.71 2.17
CA ILE A 73 0.83 13.58 2.18
C ILE A 73 -0.55 14.13 2.51
N ASN A 74 -1.54 13.73 1.71
CA ASN A 74 -2.93 14.14 1.84
C ASN A 74 -3.80 12.94 2.17
N ALA A 75 -4.78 13.12 3.05
CA ALA A 75 -5.82 12.13 3.31
C ALA A 75 -7.19 12.78 3.09
N GLU A 76 -8.01 12.19 2.21
CA GLU A 76 -9.36 12.67 1.91
C GLU A 76 -10.37 11.52 1.82
N GLY A 77 -11.64 11.83 2.10
CA GLY A 77 -12.67 10.81 2.23
C GLY A 77 -12.44 9.91 3.45
N GLY A 78 -13.04 8.72 3.45
CA GLY A 78 -12.99 7.82 4.60
C GLY A 78 -13.93 8.22 5.75
N TYR A 79 -13.83 7.46 6.83
CA TYR A 79 -14.76 7.48 7.95
C TYR A 79 -14.02 7.46 9.28
N ILE A 80 -14.38 8.37 10.17
CA ILE A 80 -13.89 8.45 11.54
C ILE A 80 -14.57 7.35 12.34
N ASP A 81 -13.78 6.38 12.79
CA ASP A 81 -14.20 5.30 13.67
C ASP A 81 -14.33 5.83 15.10
N ILE A 82 -15.57 6.14 15.46
CA ILE A 82 -15.93 6.74 16.75
C ILE A 82 -15.79 5.75 17.91
N ASN A 83 -15.95 4.45 17.66
CA ASN A 83 -15.94 3.42 18.71
C ASN A 83 -14.60 2.67 18.81
N ARG A 84 -13.68 2.92 17.88
CA ARG A 84 -12.30 2.40 17.82
C ARG A 84 -12.24 0.88 17.68
N ASN A 85 -13.18 0.30 16.94
CA ASN A 85 -13.19 -1.14 16.65
C ASN A 85 -12.48 -1.50 15.33
N GLY A 86 -12.05 -0.50 14.55
CA GLY A 86 -11.35 -0.64 13.29
C GLY A 86 -12.23 -1.05 12.12
N THR A 87 -13.56 -0.87 12.21
CA THR A 87 -14.50 -1.33 11.18
C THR A 87 -15.50 -0.27 10.77
N ILE A 88 -15.70 -0.13 9.46
CA ILE A 88 -16.63 0.87 8.93
C ILE A 88 -18.08 0.40 9.07
N GLU A 89 -18.85 1.04 9.95
CA GLU A 89 -20.19 0.62 10.35
C GLU A 89 -21.18 1.76 10.66
N ALA A 90 -22.45 1.40 10.86
CA ALA A 90 -23.48 2.38 11.17
C ALA A 90 -23.19 3.08 12.51
N GLY A 91 -23.31 4.41 12.52
CA GLY A 91 -22.98 5.23 13.68
C GLY A 91 -21.63 5.97 13.56
N GLU A 92 -20.78 5.60 12.62
CA GLU A 92 -19.55 6.34 12.32
C GLU A 92 -19.81 7.66 11.58
N VAL A 93 -18.76 8.45 11.39
CA VAL A 93 -18.83 9.80 10.83
C VAL A 93 -17.93 9.91 9.60
N LYS A 94 -18.45 10.41 8.47
CA LYS A 94 -17.62 10.69 7.28
C LYS A 94 -16.60 11.80 7.58
N LEU A 95 -15.35 11.60 7.19
CA LEU A 95 -14.34 12.66 7.26
C LEU A 95 -14.71 13.78 6.27
N GLN A 96 -14.95 14.98 6.79
CA GLN A 96 -15.46 16.10 5.99
C GLN A 96 -14.37 16.96 5.34
N TYR A 97 -13.17 16.94 5.91
CA TYR A 97 -12.09 17.84 5.51
C TYR A 97 -10.87 17.03 5.13
N LYS A 98 -10.22 17.41 4.03
CA LYS A 98 -8.90 16.90 3.67
C LYS A 98 -7.92 17.20 4.80
N LEU A 99 -7.17 16.20 5.20
CA LEU A 99 -6.06 16.32 6.13
C LEU A 99 -4.74 16.28 5.36
N GLU A 100 -3.71 16.90 5.90
CA GLU A 100 -2.41 17.07 5.26
C GLU A 100 -1.27 16.96 6.27
N ALA A 101 -0.14 16.40 5.85
CA ALA A 101 1.12 16.46 6.57
C ALA A 101 2.25 16.87 5.64
N GLN A 102 3.13 17.74 6.12
CA GLN A 102 4.30 18.23 5.37
C GLN A 102 5.56 17.38 5.65
N GLN A 103 5.51 16.52 6.67
CA GLN A 103 6.54 15.56 7.06
C GLN A 103 5.98 14.57 8.08
N GLY A 104 6.74 13.51 8.37
CA GLY A 104 6.40 12.52 9.41
C GLY A 104 5.51 11.39 8.91
N GLU A 105 5.07 10.57 9.86
CA GLU A 105 4.33 9.31 9.60
C GLU A 105 2.87 9.40 10.06
N VAL A 106 2.39 10.60 10.37
CA VAL A 106 1.00 10.83 10.78
C VAL A 106 0.38 11.95 9.97
N VAL A 107 -0.89 11.80 9.63
CA VAL A 107 -1.71 12.83 8.99
C VAL A 107 -2.88 13.12 9.91
N THR A 108 -2.88 14.30 10.53
CA THR A 108 -3.88 14.71 11.53
C THR A 108 -4.42 16.10 11.28
N VAL A 109 -5.45 16.51 12.03
CA VAL A 109 -5.90 17.91 12.03
C VAL A 109 -4.76 18.85 12.43
N VAL A 110 -3.93 18.47 13.40
CA VAL A 110 -2.80 19.31 13.87
C VAL A 110 -1.70 19.42 12.81
N THR A 111 -1.34 18.35 12.12
CA THR A 111 -0.38 18.45 10.99
C THR A 111 -0.92 19.33 9.87
N THR A 112 -2.24 19.27 9.64
CA THR A 112 -2.92 20.07 8.62
C THR A 112 -2.87 21.56 8.97
N LEU A 113 -3.21 21.93 10.20
CA LEU A 113 -3.10 23.30 10.70
C LEU A 113 -1.64 23.80 10.64
N ALA A 114 -0.70 22.94 10.98
CA ALA A 114 0.73 23.27 11.00
C ALA A 114 1.37 23.42 9.61
N SER A 115 0.65 23.11 8.51
CA SER A 115 1.08 23.47 7.15
C SER A 115 1.18 24.99 6.95
N ASN A 116 0.39 25.75 7.71
CA ASN A 116 0.51 27.19 7.83
C ASN A 116 1.56 27.53 8.90
N THR A 117 2.64 28.22 8.50
CA THR A 117 3.78 28.51 9.39
C THR A 117 3.42 29.45 10.55
N GLN A 118 2.47 30.37 10.35
CA GLN A 118 1.97 31.23 11.43
C GLN A 118 1.15 30.43 12.45
N VAL A 119 0.26 29.56 11.97
CA VAL A 119 -0.52 28.66 12.84
C VAL A 119 0.39 27.66 13.56
N ARG A 120 1.42 27.14 12.88
CA ARG A 120 2.44 26.30 13.53
C ARG A 120 3.17 27.03 14.65
N ALA A 121 3.54 28.31 14.45
CA ALA A 121 4.15 29.11 15.51
C ALA A 121 3.20 29.28 16.70
N MET A 122 1.93 29.60 16.44
CA MET A 122 0.89 29.69 17.46
C MET A 122 0.73 28.36 18.24
N LEU A 123 0.71 27.21 17.56
CA LEU A 123 0.62 25.90 18.21
C LEU A 123 1.75 25.66 19.22
N LYS A 124 2.94 26.18 18.93
CA LYS A 124 4.13 26.05 19.78
C LYS A 124 4.13 27.06 20.92
N GLU A 125 3.83 28.32 20.61
CA GLU A 125 3.93 29.44 21.55
C GLU A 125 2.78 29.46 22.55
N GLU A 126 1.55 29.19 22.09
CA GLU A 126 0.35 29.28 22.92
C GLU A 126 0.02 27.95 23.61
N PHE A 127 0.17 26.82 22.91
CA PHE A 127 -0.21 25.50 23.46
C PHE A 127 0.97 24.63 23.88
N GLY A 128 2.21 25.15 23.79
CA GLY A 128 3.40 24.47 24.28
C GLY A 128 3.79 23.20 23.52
N LEU A 129 3.27 22.99 22.31
CA LEU A 129 3.67 21.87 21.47
C LEU A 129 5.10 22.06 20.94
N ASN A 130 5.85 20.97 20.83
CA ASN A 130 7.10 20.96 20.07
C ASN A 130 6.89 20.35 18.67
N ASP A 131 7.89 20.49 17.80
CA ASP A 131 7.80 20.01 16.42
C ASP A 131 7.56 18.49 16.36
N THR A 132 8.20 17.70 17.22
CA THR A 132 7.96 16.25 17.31
C THR A 132 6.50 15.94 17.64
N GLN A 133 5.90 16.63 18.61
CA GLN A 133 4.49 16.43 18.96
C GLN A 133 3.56 16.83 17.80
N ILE A 134 3.86 17.92 17.10
CA ILE A 134 3.07 18.36 15.95
C ILE A 134 3.14 17.33 14.81
N ASP A 135 4.32 16.76 14.56
CA ASP A 135 4.59 15.94 13.37
C ASP A 135 4.44 14.43 13.59
N THR A 136 4.25 13.96 14.83
CA THR A 136 4.21 12.52 15.15
C THR A 136 3.13 12.10 16.13
N ALA A 137 2.57 13.01 16.94
CA ALA A 137 1.54 12.63 17.90
C ALA A 137 0.16 12.59 17.24
N THR A 138 -0.68 11.68 17.73
CA THR A 138 -2.05 11.54 17.25
C THR A 138 -3.07 11.90 18.33
N PRO A 139 -4.31 12.29 17.97
CA PRO A 139 -5.40 12.45 18.92
C PRO A 139 -5.58 11.25 19.85
N GLY A 140 -5.42 10.02 19.36
CA GLY A 140 -5.50 8.81 20.17
C GLY A 140 -4.43 8.69 21.27
N THR A 141 -3.26 9.29 21.07
CA THR A 141 -2.08 9.17 21.95
C THR A 141 -1.81 10.42 22.78
N ASN A 142 -2.36 11.58 22.39
CA ASN A 142 -2.11 12.86 23.06
C ASN A 142 -3.38 13.70 23.21
N LYS A 143 -3.77 13.96 24.47
CA LYS A 143 -4.98 14.73 24.82
C LYS A 143 -4.97 16.18 24.31
N ALA A 144 -3.81 16.86 24.27
CA ALA A 144 -3.72 18.21 23.75
C ALA A 144 -3.94 18.23 22.23
N ILE A 145 -3.35 17.27 21.51
CA ILE A 145 -3.58 17.08 20.07
C ILE A 145 -5.05 16.79 19.78
N ALA A 146 -5.70 15.93 20.59
CA ALA A 146 -7.13 15.66 20.47
C ALA A 146 -7.98 16.91 20.71
N ALA A 147 -7.71 17.67 21.78
CA ALA A 147 -8.43 18.89 22.11
C ALA A 147 -8.31 19.98 21.03
N ILE A 148 -7.11 20.18 20.49
CA ILE A 148 -6.87 21.13 19.39
C ILE A 148 -7.62 20.67 18.13
N SER A 149 -7.53 19.38 17.80
CA SER A 149 -8.19 18.79 16.64
C SER A 149 -9.71 18.96 16.70
N ASP A 150 -10.29 18.70 17.88
CA ASP A 150 -11.71 18.86 18.17
C ASP A 150 -12.19 20.30 17.96
N GLU A 151 -11.45 21.26 18.50
CA GLU A 151 -11.87 22.65 18.48
C GLU A 151 -11.73 23.28 17.08
N ALA A 152 -10.66 22.94 16.35
CA ALA A 152 -10.50 23.35 14.97
C ALA A 152 -11.59 22.73 14.06
N TYR A 153 -11.93 21.46 14.27
CA TYR A 153 -13.00 20.79 13.53
C TYR A 153 -14.37 21.43 13.82
N ALA A 154 -14.67 21.71 15.09
CA ALA A 154 -15.88 22.40 15.50
C ALA A 154 -15.98 23.78 14.84
N TYR A 155 -14.90 24.57 14.87
CA TYR A 155 -14.87 25.89 14.24
C TYR A 155 -15.13 25.84 12.74
N CYS A 156 -14.51 24.90 12.02
CA CYS A 156 -14.74 24.73 10.59
C CYS A 156 -16.21 24.43 10.28
N LEU A 157 -16.84 23.54 11.07
CA LEU A 157 -18.25 23.20 10.91
C LEU A 157 -19.18 24.38 11.21
N GLU A 158 -18.97 25.05 12.35
CA GLU A 158 -19.78 26.18 12.78
C GLU A 158 -19.76 27.34 11.77
N ASN A 159 -18.62 27.52 11.09
CA ASN A 159 -18.42 28.60 10.12
C ASN A 159 -18.58 28.15 8.67
N ASN A 160 -18.97 26.90 8.41
CA ASN A 160 -19.11 26.31 7.07
C ASN A 160 -17.86 26.51 6.20
N LEU A 161 -16.68 26.33 6.78
CA LEU A 161 -15.44 26.39 6.02
C LEU A 161 -15.34 25.18 5.09
N SER A 162 -14.70 25.35 3.94
CA SER A 162 -14.49 24.26 2.98
C SER A 162 -13.17 23.50 3.22
N THR A 163 -12.31 23.99 4.11
CA THR A 163 -10.98 23.45 4.37
C THR A 163 -10.59 23.61 5.83
N MET A 164 -9.73 22.70 6.32
CA MET A 164 -9.13 22.73 7.65
C MET A 164 -7.88 23.63 7.73
N ASN A 165 -7.40 24.16 6.60
CA ASN A 165 -6.26 25.07 6.57
C ASN A 165 -6.67 26.48 7.04
N LEU A 166 -6.68 26.69 8.35
CA LEU A 166 -7.06 27.95 8.98
C LEU A 166 -6.01 29.04 8.70
N SER A 167 -6.47 30.26 8.48
CA SER A 167 -5.59 31.43 8.54
C SER A 167 -5.15 31.72 9.98
N GLU A 168 -4.09 32.51 10.14
CA GLU A 168 -3.65 32.99 11.46
C GLU A 168 -4.79 33.69 12.22
N GLU A 169 -5.57 34.54 11.54
CA GLU A 169 -6.71 35.23 12.13
C GLU A 169 -7.78 34.25 12.63
N GLN A 170 -8.09 33.22 11.84
CA GLN A 170 -9.07 32.20 12.22
C GLN A 170 -8.58 31.35 13.39
N ALA A 171 -7.30 30.99 13.41
CA ALA A 171 -6.70 30.25 14.51
C ALA A 171 -6.72 31.07 15.82
N LEU A 172 -6.38 32.37 15.76
CA LEU A 172 -6.46 33.29 16.89
C LEU A 172 -7.88 33.42 17.46
N GLN A 173 -8.91 33.38 16.61
CA GLN A 173 -10.31 33.44 17.07
C GLN A 173 -10.71 32.26 17.96
N ILE A 174 -10.05 31.11 17.83
CA ILE A 174 -10.36 29.90 18.61
C ILE A 174 -9.33 29.59 19.70
N GLN A 175 -8.33 30.45 19.90
CA GLN A 175 -7.25 30.26 20.88
C GLN A 175 -7.78 29.94 22.29
N GLU A 176 -8.67 30.80 22.81
CA GLU A 176 -9.26 30.63 24.15
C GLU A 176 -10.13 29.37 24.25
N ARG A 177 -10.82 29.02 23.16
CA ARG A 177 -11.63 27.79 23.10
C ARG A 177 -10.71 26.56 23.15
N ILE A 178 -9.58 26.59 22.45
CA ILE A 178 -8.57 25.53 22.48
C ILE A 178 -8.00 25.37 23.90
N HIS A 179 -7.60 26.46 24.58
CA HIS A 179 -7.13 26.39 25.96
C HIS A 179 -8.16 25.75 26.90
N ALA A 180 -9.42 26.19 26.81
CA ALA A 180 -10.50 25.62 27.61
C ALA A 180 -10.71 24.13 27.30
N ARG A 181 -10.59 23.72 26.03
CA ARG A 181 -10.73 22.33 25.62
C ARG A 181 -9.58 21.47 26.14
N ILE A 182 -8.33 21.95 26.07
CA ILE A 182 -7.16 21.25 26.60
C ILE A 182 -7.34 21.01 28.10
N ALA A 183 -7.68 22.04 28.87
CA ALA A 183 -7.93 21.91 30.31
C ALA A 183 -9.06 20.91 30.61
N MET A 184 -10.17 20.96 29.86
CA MET A 184 -11.26 19.98 29.99
C MET A 184 -10.79 18.55 29.72
N TYR A 185 -9.96 18.34 28.70
CA TYR A 185 -9.40 17.03 28.35
C TYR A 185 -8.46 16.51 29.44
N GLU A 186 -7.60 17.35 29.99
CA GLU A 186 -6.64 17.01 31.04
C GLU A 186 -7.34 16.62 32.35
N GLU A 187 -8.37 17.38 32.76
CA GLU A 187 -9.13 17.15 33.99
C GLU A 187 -10.13 15.98 33.88
N SER A 188 -10.51 15.60 32.65
CA SER A 188 -11.49 14.54 32.42
C SER A 188 -10.93 13.14 32.70
N THR A 189 -11.75 12.33 33.37
CA THR A 189 -11.52 10.88 33.55
C THR A 189 -12.01 10.04 32.37
N ARG A 190 -12.74 10.64 31.42
CA ARG A 190 -13.17 9.98 30.19
C ARG A 190 -11.99 9.75 29.26
N SER A 191 -12.08 8.69 28.46
CA SER A 191 -11.18 8.46 27.33
C SER A 191 -11.33 9.56 26.27
N VAL A 192 -10.31 9.73 25.42
CA VAL A 192 -10.37 10.65 24.27
C VAL A 192 -11.53 10.29 23.35
N SER A 193 -11.77 8.99 23.10
CA SER A 193 -12.88 8.51 22.27
C SER A 193 -14.24 8.96 22.81
N GLU A 194 -14.44 8.89 24.13
CA GLU A 194 -15.70 9.32 24.74
C GLU A 194 -15.90 10.83 24.64
N LEU A 195 -14.82 11.62 24.78
CA LEU A 195 -14.86 13.07 24.64
C LEU A 195 -15.14 13.49 23.19
N GLU A 196 -14.48 12.86 22.24
CA GLU A 196 -14.71 13.02 20.79
C GLU A 196 -16.17 12.68 20.43
N ASN A 197 -16.69 11.55 20.92
CA ASN A 197 -18.07 11.14 20.66
C ASN A 197 -19.10 12.13 21.25
N VAL A 198 -18.81 12.70 22.43
CA VAL A 198 -19.63 13.77 23.02
C VAL A 198 -19.65 14.99 22.10
N LEU A 199 -18.49 15.45 21.63
CA LEU A 199 -18.42 16.59 20.72
C LEU A 199 -19.18 16.34 19.42
N MET A 200 -19.01 15.16 18.80
CA MET A 200 -19.73 14.83 17.55
C MET A 200 -21.24 14.90 17.72
N ASN A 201 -21.76 14.51 18.89
CA ASN A 201 -23.19 14.63 19.21
C ASN A 201 -23.61 16.09 19.45
N GLU A 202 -22.80 16.87 20.15
CA GLU A 202 -23.07 18.31 20.40
C GLU A 202 -23.13 19.10 19.09
N LEU A 203 -22.20 18.83 18.18
CA LEU A 203 -22.13 19.44 16.85
C LEU A 203 -23.18 18.87 15.88
N ARG A 204 -23.96 17.85 16.28
CA ARG A 204 -24.97 17.18 15.46
C ARG A 204 -24.42 16.70 14.13
N VAL A 205 -23.19 16.17 14.14
CA VAL A 205 -22.56 15.65 12.93
C VAL A 205 -23.36 14.45 12.43
N LYS A 206 -23.64 14.41 11.13
CA LYS A 206 -24.36 13.30 10.51
C LYS A 206 -23.57 12.01 10.69
N ARG A 207 -24.26 10.97 11.19
CA ARG A 207 -23.74 9.61 11.29
C ARG A 207 -24.19 8.75 10.11
N ILE A 208 -23.37 7.78 9.75
CA ILE A 208 -23.69 6.78 8.73
C ILE A 208 -24.86 5.93 9.22
N THR A 209 -25.80 5.65 8.32
CA THR A 209 -26.93 4.73 8.54
C THR A 209 -26.66 3.36 7.91
N GLU A 210 -27.34 2.32 8.41
CA GLU A 210 -27.28 0.97 7.83
C GLU A 210 -27.58 0.94 6.32
N SER A 211 -28.53 1.76 5.86
CA SER A 211 -28.86 1.86 4.44
C SER A 211 -27.73 2.42 3.58
N GLU A 212 -26.84 3.24 4.14
CA GLU A 212 -25.73 3.86 3.42
C GLU A 212 -24.52 2.90 3.31
N LEU A 213 -24.39 1.91 4.20
CA LEU A 213 -23.22 1.03 4.26
C LEU A 213 -22.95 0.26 2.97
N SER A 214 -24.00 -0.16 2.25
CA SER A 214 -23.82 -0.89 1.00
C SER A 214 -23.10 -0.06 -0.07
N GLY A 215 -23.48 1.20 -0.23
CA GLY A 215 -22.84 2.14 -1.13
C GLY A 215 -21.44 2.51 -0.66
N ILE A 216 -21.26 2.73 0.65
CA ILE A 216 -19.94 3.02 1.24
C ILE A 216 -18.96 1.88 0.99
N ARG A 217 -19.36 0.62 1.22
CA ARG A 217 -18.52 -0.55 0.93
C ARG A 217 -18.16 -0.67 -0.55
N GLN A 218 -19.05 -0.23 -1.44
CA GLN A 218 -18.75 -0.17 -2.86
C GLN A 218 -17.73 0.94 -3.17
N GLU A 219 -17.94 2.16 -2.68
CA GLU A 219 -17.00 3.28 -2.84
C GLU A 219 -15.60 2.93 -2.32
N LEU A 220 -15.51 2.26 -1.17
CA LEU A 220 -14.24 1.81 -0.59
C LEU A 220 -13.55 0.77 -1.46
N ARG A 221 -14.28 -0.23 -1.97
CA ARG A 221 -13.72 -1.21 -2.92
C ARG A 221 -13.22 -0.54 -4.19
N GLU A 222 -13.97 0.42 -4.73
CA GLU A 222 -13.58 1.17 -5.92
C GLU A 222 -12.35 2.06 -5.67
N ALA A 223 -12.27 2.69 -4.50
CA ALA A 223 -11.10 3.49 -4.09
C ALA A 223 -9.86 2.63 -3.87
N GLN A 224 -10.01 1.45 -3.23
CA GLN A 224 -8.94 0.47 -3.09
C GLN A 224 -8.49 -0.07 -4.47
N GLN A 225 -9.42 -0.38 -5.36
CA GLN A 225 -9.11 -0.75 -6.75
C GLN A 225 -8.41 0.37 -7.50
N LYS A 226 -8.77 1.63 -7.27
CA LYS A 226 -8.08 2.79 -7.87
C LYS A 226 -6.68 2.98 -7.29
N GLY A 227 -6.48 2.73 -5.99
CA GLY A 227 -5.17 2.64 -5.34
C GLY A 227 -4.27 1.62 -6.00
N MET A 228 -4.75 0.37 -6.08
CA MET A 228 -4.08 -0.73 -6.77
C MET A 228 -3.80 -0.37 -8.23
N ASN A 229 -4.76 0.23 -8.95
CA ASN A 229 -4.56 0.65 -10.34
C ASN A 229 -3.60 1.83 -10.51
N THR A 230 -3.34 2.65 -9.50
CA THR A 230 -2.45 3.83 -9.64
C THR A 230 -1.00 3.48 -9.33
N GLU A 231 -0.74 2.52 -8.43
CA GLU A 231 0.56 1.85 -8.34
C GLU A 231 0.82 0.97 -9.57
N HIS A 232 -0.22 0.37 -10.14
CA HIS A 232 -0.17 -0.43 -11.37
C HIS A 232 -0.22 0.40 -12.67
N ASN A 233 -0.34 1.73 -12.60
CA ASN A 233 -0.34 2.65 -13.76
C ASN A 233 0.95 3.48 -13.84
N GLN A 234 2.10 2.85 -13.58
CA GLN A 234 3.15 3.06 -14.57
C GLN A 234 2.73 2.24 -15.80
N THR A 235 2.13 2.90 -16.79
CA THR A 235 1.97 2.26 -18.10
C THR A 235 3.34 1.72 -18.53
N LEU A 236 3.39 0.59 -19.25
CA LEU A 236 4.65 0.05 -19.77
C LEU A 236 5.48 1.15 -20.49
N GLU A 237 4.81 2.12 -21.12
CA GLU A 237 5.42 3.30 -21.74
C GLU A 237 6.07 4.28 -20.73
N GLN A 238 5.44 4.54 -19.59
CA GLN A 238 6.03 5.34 -18.51
C GLN A 238 7.19 4.63 -17.83
N LEU A 239 7.05 3.33 -17.54
CA LEU A 239 8.11 2.52 -16.96
C LEU A 239 9.31 2.45 -17.91
N GLN A 240 9.06 2.22 -19.21
CA GLN A 240 10.08 2.28 -20.25
C GLN A 240 10.80 3.63 -20.27
N THR A 241 10.05 4.73 -20.20
CA THR A 241 10.64 6.08 -20.16
C THR A 241 11.57 6.27 -18.95
N MET A 242 11.19 5.74 -17.78
CA MET A 242 12.01 5.80 -16.56
C MET A 242 13.26 4.92 -16.71
N ILE A 243 13.12 3.68 -17.15
CA ILE A 243 14.23 2.75 -17.42
C ILE A 243 15.21 3.37 -18.43
N ASP A 244 14.72 3.95 -19.52
CA ASP A 244 15.56 4.58 -20.55
C ASP A 244 16.27 5.85 -20.06
N SER A 245 15.71 6.53 -19.07
CA SER A 245 16.32 7.73 -18.48
C SER A 245 17.53 7.41 -17.60
N ILE A 246 17.63 6.17 -17.10
CA ILE A 246 18.72 5.69 -16.27
C ILE A 246 19.86 5.19 -17.20
N PRO A 247 21.10 5.71 -17.08
CA PRO A 247 22.22 5.22 -17.89
C PRO A 247 22.49 3.72 -17.65
N ALA A 248 22.72 2.96 -18.72
CA ALA A 248 23.06 1.55 -18.61
C ALA A 248 24.37 1.34 -17.81
N ALA A 249 24.34 0.42 -16.87
CA ALA A 249 25.50 0.00 -16.09
C ALA A 249 26.21 -1.23 -16.71
N ASP A 250 27.40 -1.57 -16.24
CA ASP A 250 28.03 -2.84 -16.61
C ASP A 250 27.46 -3.97 -15.73
N LEU A 251 26.54 -4.76 -16.27
CA LEU A 251 25.96 -5.90 -15.54
C LEU A 251 27.00 -7.01 -15.30
N THR A 252 26.98 -7.54 -14.09
CA THR A 252 27.71 -8.77 -13.74
C THR A 252 27.13 -9.98 -14.47
N ALA A 253 27.92 -11.05 -14.58
CA ALA A 253 27.43 -12.31 -15.18
C ALA A 253 26.24 -12.91 -14.42
N LEU A 254 26.13 -12.66 -13.11
CA LEU A 254 25.02 -13.10 -12.29
C LEU A 254 23.74 -12.32 -12.66
N GLN A 255 23.78 -10.99 -12.64
CA GLN A 255 22.64 -10.14 -13.01
C GLN A 255 22.09 -10.43 -14.41
N LYS A 256 22.98 -10.73 -15.37
CA LYS A 256 22.56 -11.15 -16.73
C LYS A 256 21.85 -12.50 -16.73
N ALA A 257 22.33 -13.45 -15.93
CA ALA A 257 21.69 -14.75 -15.80
C ALA A 257 20.35 -14.65 -15.09
N ASP A 258 20.25 -13.79 -14.07
CA ASP A 258 19.02 -13.55 -13.32
C ASP A 258 17.95 -12.91 -14.20
N LEU A 259 18.30 -11.93 -15.06
CA LEU A 259 17.35 -11.37 -16.05
C LEU A 259 16.77 -12.44 -16.98
N ILE A 260 17.63 -13.30 -17.54
CA ILE A 260 17.19 -14.35 -18.47
C ILE A 260 16.28 -15.35 -17.75
N TYR A 261 16.63 -15.72 -16.52
CA TYR A 261 15.82 -16.62 -15.71
C TYR A 261 14.45 -15.99 -15.40
N LEU A 262 14.42 -14.74 -14.96
CA LEU A 262 13.20 -14.02 -14.60
C LEU A 262 12.24 -13.88 -15.78
N VAL A 263 12.73 -13.65 -17.01
CA VAL A 263 11.86 -13.67 -18.22
C VAL A 263 11.12 -15.01 -18.36
N GLU A 264 11.79 -16.14 -18.13
CA GLU A 264 11.15 -17.45 -18.21
C GLU A 264 10.26 -17.76 -16.99
N GLU A 265 10.53 -17.17 -15.83
CA GLU A 265 9.73 -17.31 -14.60
C GLU A 265 8.39 -16.58 -14.73
N GLU A 266 8.39 -15.31 -15.14
CA GLU A 266 7.16 -14.56 -15.44
C GLU A 266 6.33 -15.25 -16.54
N LYS A 267 7.01 -15.83 -17.53
CA LYS A 267 6.38 -16.67 -18.55
C LYS A 267 5.75 -17.93 -17.95
N LEU A 268 6.37 -18.55 -16.95
CA LEU A 268 5.83 -19.72 -16.26
C LEU A 268 4.53 -19.38 -15.54
N ALA A 269 4.50 -18.30 -14.77
CA ALA A 269 3.30 -17.80 -14.13
C ALA A 269 2.19 -17.55 -15.17
N ARG A 270 2.47 -16.76 -16.21
CA ARG A 270 1.53 -16.51 -17.32
C ARG A 270 0.96 -17.79 -17.92
N ASP A 271 1.83 -18.71 -18.33
CA ASP A 271 1.43 -19.91 -19.06
C ASP A 271 0.64 -20.89 -18.16
N VAL A 272 0.95 -20.97 -16.86
CA VAL A 272 0.17 -21.75 -15.90
C VAL A 272 -1.21 -21.12 -15.73
N TYR A 273 -1.30 -19.80 -15.56
CA TYR A 273 -2.58 -19.12 -15.37
C TYR A 273 -3.46 -19.18 -16.61
N GLU A 274 -2.91 -19.04 -17.82
CA GLU A 274 -3.67 -19.28 -19.06
C GLU A 274 -4.21 -20.72 -19.13
N TYR A 275 -3.40 -21.71 -18.73
CA TYR A 275 -3.83 -23.11 -18.69
C TYR A 275 -4.97 -23.33 -17.68
N LEU A 276 -4.84 -22.79 -16.46
CA LEU A 276 -5.85 -22.95 -15.41
C LEU A 276 -7.13 -22.17 -15.71
N TYR A 277 -7.03 -21.01 -16.38
CA TYR A 277 -8.20 -20.32 -16.91
C TYR A 277 -8.96 -21.18 -17.92
N ALA A 278 -8.26 -21.82 -18.85
CA ALA A 278 -8.88 -22.71 -19.82
C ALA A 278 -9.54 -23.94 -19.15
N ALA A 279 -8.98 -24.43 -18.04
CA ALA A 279 -9.52 -25.56 -17.29
C ALA A 279 -10.77 -25.21 -16.45
N TRP A 280 -10.77 -24.04 -15.79
CA TRP A 280 -11.76 -23.70 -14.76
C TRP A 280 -12.68 -22.53 -15.09
N GLY A 281 -12.29 -21.66 -16.03
CA GLY A 281 -13.09 -20.50 -16.46
C GLY A 281 -13.27 -19.42 -15.38
N VAL A 282 -12.34 -19.32 -14.41
CA VAL A 282 -12.40 -18.32 -13.33
C VAL A 282 -11.54 -17.12 -13.70
N ASP A 283 -12.15 -15.94 -13.72
CA ASP A 283 -11.55 -14.71 -14.26
C ASP A 283 -10.24 -14.28 -13.58
N ILE A 284 -10.00 -14.65 -12.31
CA ILE A 284 -8.74 -14.35 -11.62
C ILE A 284 -7.53 -14.84 -12.41
N PHE A 285 -7.58 -16.04 -12.98
CA PHE A 285 -6.48 -16.60 -13.75
C PHE A 285 -6.23 -15.81 -15.05
N ALA A 286 -7.29 -15.38 -15.75
CA ALA A 286 -7.14 -14.58 -16.97
C ALA A 286 -6.60 -13.17 -16.68
N ASN A 287 -7.07 -12.56 -15.59
CA ASN A 287 -6.65 -11.22 -15.19
C ASN A 287 -5.17 -11.21 -14.79
N ILE A 288 -4.75 -12.18 -13.96
CA ILE A 288 -3.37 -12.28 -13.50
C ILE A 288 -2.45 -12.71 -14.64
N ALA A 289 -2.84 -13.65 -15.52
CA ALA A 289 -2.06 -13.97 -16.73
C ALA A 289 -1.78 -12.74 -17.61
N SER A 290 -2.74 -11.81 -17.71
CA SER A 290 -2.52 -10.55 -18.43
C SER A 290 -1.52 -9.63 -17.72
N SER A 291 -1.43 -9.70 -16.38
CA SER A 291 -0.44 -8.98 -15.58
C SER A 291 0.96 -9.58 -15.76
N GLU A 292 1.09 -10.91 -15.72
CA GLU A 292 2.37 -11.59 -15.96
C GLU A 292 2.93 -11.31 -17.35
N GLN A 293 2.05 -11.10 -18.32
CA GLN A 293 2.49 -10.65 -19.63
C GLN A 293 3.14 -9.25 -19.58
N GLN A 294 2.67 -8.35 -18.70
CA GLN A 294 3.31 -7.05 -18.50
C GLN A 294 4.62 -7.19 -17.74
N HIS A 295 4.70 -8.05 -16.71
CA HIS A 295 5.95 -8.34 -16.03
C HIS A 295 7.01 -8.88 -16.99
N MET A 296 6.66 -9.89 -17.80
CA MET A 296 7.54 -10.43 -18.83
C MET A 296 8.00 -9.34 -19.80
N ASN A 297 7.11 -8.43 -20.22
CA ASN A 297 7.49 -7.29 -21.05
C ASN A 297 8.48 -6.37 -20.34
N THR A 298 8.27 -6.05 -19.06
CA THR A 298 9.18 -5.22 -18.26
C THR A 298 10.59 -5.81 -18.21
N VAL A 299 10.74 -7.11 -17.99
CA VAL A 299 12.06 -7.76 -17.98
C VAL A 299 12.68 -7.80 -19.39
N LEU A 300 11.86 -7.91 -20.44
CA LEU A 300 12.31 -7.83 -21.83
C LEU A 300 12.85 -6.44 -22.19
N LEU A 301 12.30 -5.35 -21.64
CA LEU A 301 12.83 -4.00 -21.81
C LEU A 301 14.27 -3.89 -21.29
N LEU A 302 14.54 -4.46 -20.12
CA LEU A 302 15.91 -4.54 -19.59
C LEU A 302 16.80 -5.46 -20.45
N SER A 303 16.28 -6.59 -20.90
CA SER A 303 17.02 -7.51 -21.76
C SER A 303 17.45 -6.84 -23.08
N GLU A 304 16.58 -6.02 -23.68
CA GLU A 304 16.91 -5.21 -24.85
C GLU A 304 17.96 -4.14 -24.53
N LYS A 305 17.76 -3.37 -23.46
CA LYS A 305 18.69 -2.32 -23.01
C LYS A 305 20.10 -2.84 -22.77
N TYR A 306 20.22 -4.05 -22.24
CA TYR A 306 21.49 -4.71 -21.93
C TYR A 306 21.99 -5.66 -23.02
N GLU A 307 21.35 -5.67 -24.19
CA GLU A 307 21.71 -6.49 -25.36
C GLU A 307 21.87 -7.99 -25.01
N LEU A 308 20.93 -8.54 -24.23
CA LEU A 308 20.94 -9.94 -23.81
C LEU A 308 20.23 -10.84 -24.83
N ASP A 309 20.78 -12.04 -25.04
CA ASP A 309 20.11 -13.09 -25.79
C ASP A 309 18.95 -13.65 -24.95
N ILE A 310 17.72 -13.48 -25.45
CA ILE A 310 16.50 -13.99 -24.80
C ILE A 310 16.16 -15.42 -25.30
N PRO A 311 15.45 -16.23 -24.49
CA PRO A 311 15.01 -17.56 -24.91
C PRO A 311 14.20 -17.55 -26.21
N THR A 312 14.40 -18.55 -27.07
CA THR A 312 13.70 -18.64 -28.36
C THR A 312 12.27 -19.20 -28.24
N THR A 313 11.89 -19.66 -27.04
CA THR A 313 10.63 -20.32 -26.72
C THR A 313 9.57 -19.38 -26.14
N LEU A 314 9.84 -18.08 -25.98
CA LEU A 314 8.96 -17.16 -25.23
C LEU A 314 7.51 -17.10 -25.75
N GLU A 315 7.32 -17.26 -27.05
CA GLU A 315 6.00 -17.29 -27.71
C GLU A 315 5.30 -18.66 -27.62
N SER A 316 6.03 -19.72 -27.27
CA SER A 316 5.50 -21.08 -27.18
C SER A 316 4.99 -21.35 -25.76
N ARG A 317 3.66 -21.40 -25.61
CA ARG A 317 3.00 -21.68 -24.34
C ARG A 317 3.40 -23.07 -23.80
N GLY A 318 3.80 -23.10 -22.54
CA GLY A 318 4.19 -24.33 -21.83
C GLY A 318 5.53 -24.93 -22.28
N VAL A 319 6.32 -24.20 -23.07
CA VAL A 319 7.65 -24.61 -23.54
C VAL A 319 8.71 -23.67 -22.99
N PHE A 320 9.71 -24.21 -22.29
CA PHE A 320 10.78 -23.46 -21.64
C PHE A 320 12.15 -23.98 -22.08
N GLU A 321 13.13 -23.08 -22.23
CA GLU A 321 14.53 -23.47 -22.47
C GLU A 321 15.20 -23.95 -21.18
N ASN A 322 14.88 -23.31 -20.05
CA ASN A 322 15.26 -23.79 -18.73
C ASN A 322 14.49 -25.08 -18.37
N SER A 323 15.22 -26.19 -18.27
CA SER A 323 14.64 -27.50 -17.95
C SER A 323 14.01 -27.59 -16.55
N GLU A 324 14.46 -26.77 -15.59
CA GLU A 324 13.87 -26.72 -14.26
C GLU A 324 12.49 -26.06 -14.30
N LEU A 325 12.35 -24.94 -15.02
CA LEU A 325 11.07 -24.27 -15.25
C LEU A 325 10.12 -25.13 -16.10
N GLN A 326 10.62 -25.88 -17.08
CA GLN A 326 9.79 -26.85 -17.81
C GLN A 326 9.21 -27.91 -16.88
N ALA A 327 10.04 -28.50 -16.01
CA ALA A 327 9.59 -29.51 -15.06
C ALA A 327 8.62 -28.95 -14.01
N LEU A 328 8.81 -27.69 -13.65
CA LEU A 328 7.94 -26.95 -12.73
C LEU A 328 6.56 -26.70 -13.35
N TYR A 329 6.51 -26.20 -14.58
CA TYR A 329 5.29 -25.99 -15.34
C TYR A 329 4.45 -27.28 -15.39
N ASP A 330 5.07 -28.38 -15.80
CA ASP A 330 4.41 -29.69 -15.92
C ASP A 330 3.79 -30.15 -14.58
N GLN A 331 4.46 -29.88 -13.46
CA GLN A 331 3.98 -30.21 -12.11
C GLN A 331 2.80 -29.33 -11.68
N LEU A 332 2.91 -28.01 -11.92
CA LEU A 332 1.90 -27.03 -11.52
C LEU A 332 0.59 -27.23 -12.25
N ILE A 333 0.62 -27.44 -13.57
CA ILE A 333 -0.60 -27.71 -14.35
C ILE A 333 -1.24 -29.05 -13.96
N ALA A 334 -0.42 -30.05 -13.59
CA ALA A 334 -0.94 -31.34 -13.14
C ALA A 334 -1.62 -31.23 -11.77
N LYS A 335 -1.07 -30.45 -10.83
CA LYS A 335 -1.72 -30.16 -9.54
C LYS A 335 -2.98 -29.34 -9.73
N GLY A 336 -2.89 -28.21 -10.42
CA GLY A 336 -4.01 -27.28 -10.59
C GLY A 336 -5.17 -27.84 -11.43
N ALA A 337 -4.96 -28.90 -12.19
CA ALA A 337 -6.02 -29.60 -12.89
C ALA A 337 -6.88 -30.53 -11.99
N LEU A 338 -6.48 -30.78 -10.74
CA LEU A 338 -7.18 -31.69 -9.83
C LEU A 338 -8.51 -31.11 -9.33
N SER A 339 -8.48 -29.85 -8.88
CA SER A 339 -9.66 -29.11 -8.42
C SER A 339 -9.44 -27.60 -8.53
N LEU A 340 -10.52 -26.82 -8.47
CA LEU A 340 -10.40 -25.36 -8.43
C LEU A 340 -9.61 -24.88 -7.20
N THR A 341 -9.78 -25.53 -6.04
CA THR A 341 -8.98 -25.21 -4.85
C THR A 341 -7.50 -25.49 -5.09
N ASP A 342 -7.15 -26.65 -5.69
CA ASP A 342 -5.76 -26.93 -6.06
C ASP A 342 -5.21 -25.91 -7.06
N ALA A 343 -6.04 -25.41 -7.98
CA ALA A 343 -5.65 -24.38 -8.94
C ALA A 343 -5.34 -23.03 -8.27
N ILE A 344 -6.15 -22.62 -7.29
CA ILE A 344 -5.91 -21.39 -6.54
C ILE A 344 -4.67 -21.55 -5.65
N GLU A 345 -4.47 -22.71 -5.02
CA GLU A 345 -3.25 -23.02 -4.28
C GLU A 345 -2.00 -23.02 -5.17
N VAL A 346 -2.11 -23.42 -6.44
CA VAL A 346 -1.02 -23.29 -7.41
C VAL A 346 -0.70 -21.81 -7.67
N GLY A 347 -1.72 -20.96 -7.79
CA GLY A 347 -1.53 -19.50 -7.87
C GLY A 347 -0.77 -18.95 -6.67
N VAL A 348 -1.25 -19.22 -5.45
CA VAL A 348 -0.54 -18.83 -4.22
C VAL A 348 0.91 -19.30 -4.21
N ALA A 349 1.17 -20.55 -4.60
CA ALA A 349 2.51 -21.12 -4.56
C ALA A 349 3.48 -20.50 -5.58
N ILE A 350 2.99 -20.06 -6.74
CA ILE A 350 3.79 -19.34 -7.73
C ILE A 350 4.16 -17.96 -7.16
N GLU A 351 3.17 -17.19 -6.70
CA GLU A 351 3.43 -15.83 -6.20
C GLU A 351 4.33 -15.81 -4.97
N GLU A 352 4.21 -16.78 -4.06
CA GLU A 352 5.13 -16.90 -2.91
C GLU A 352 6.58 -17.13 -3.34
N VAL A 353 6.80 -17.86 -4.44
CA VAL A 353 8.15 -18.09 -4.99
C VAL A 353 8.66 -16.84 -5.69
N ASP A 354 7.86 -16.21 -6.55
CA ASP A 354 8.24 -14.99 -7.27
C ASP A 354 8.63 -13.88 -6.27
N ILE A 355 7.81 -13.68 -5.23
CA ILE A 355 8.11 -12.74 -4.13
C ILE A 355 9.43 -13.10 -3.44
N ALA A 356 9.65 -14.38 -3.12
CA ALA A 356 10.85 -14.80 -2.41
C ALA A 356 12.12 -14.60 -3.26
N ASP A 357 12.06 -14.91 -4.55
CA ASP A 357 13.18 -14.77 -5.47
C ASP A 357 13.45 -13.30 -5.80
N LEU A 358 12.42 -12.48 -6.02
CA LEU A 358 12.57 -11.03 -6.22
C LEU A 358 13.15 -10.31 -4.99
N ASN A 359 12.66 -10.58 -3.78
CA ASN A 359 13.23 -10.01 -2.55
C ASN A 359 14.72 -10.35 -2.42
N LYS A 360 15.08 -11.60 -2.71
CA LYS A 360 16.47 -12.06 -2.63
C LYS A 360 17.37 -11.37 -3.66
N ILE A 361 16.85 -11.10 -4.86
CA ILE A 361 17.60 -10.36 -5.89
C ILE A 361 17.74 -8.89 -5.48
N LEU A 362 16.68 -8.28 -4.96
CA LEU A 362 16.65 -6.89 -4.47
C LEU A 362 17.59 -6.65 -3.27
N ASP A 363 17.88 -7.68 -2.48
CA ASP A 363 18.87 -7.64 -1.39
C ASP A 363 20.34 -7.61 -1.88
N THR A 364 20.57 -7.63 -3.20
CA THR A 364 21.91 -7.55 -3.79
C THR A 364 22.25 -6.15 -4.31
N ASP A 365 23.52 -5.93 -4.67
CA ASP A 365 23.93 -4.68 -5.32
C ASP A 365 23.40 -4.66 -6.76
N LEU A 366 22.37 -3.86 -7.01
CA LEU A 366 21.69 -3.74 -8.30
C LEU A 366 21.86 -2.34 -8.90
N PRO A 367 22.04 -2.26 -10.23
CA PRO A 367 21.77 -1.04 -10.98
C PRO A 367 20.35 -0.52 -10.72
N GLU A 368 20.20 0.80 -10.71
CA GLU A 368 18.95 1.49 -10.37
C GLU A 368 17.78 1.11 -11.30
N ASP A 369 18.06 0.80 -12.56
CA ASP A 369 17.04 0.37 -13.53
C ASP A 369 16.56 -1.07 -13.32
N LEU A 370 17.45 -1.97 -12.90
CA LEU A 370 17.08 -3.32 -12.47
C LEU A 370 16.24 -3.25 -11.20
N ALA A 371 16.67 -2.48 -10.19
CA ALA A 371 15.93 -2.31 -8.96
C ALA A 371 14.51 -1.78 -9.22
N LEU A 372 14.38 -0.73 -10.05
CA LEU A 372 13.08 -0.16 -10.45
C LEU A 372 12.15 -1.20 -11.06
N ALA A 373 12.65 -2.02 -12.00
CA ALA A 373 11.85 -3.05 -12.64
C ALA A 373 11.47 -4.18 -11.67
N TYR A 374 12.40 -4.65 -10.84
CA TYR A 374 12.15 -5.75 -9.92
C TYR A 374 11.22 -5.35 -8.77
N GLU A 375 11.29 -4.11 -8.30
CA GLU A 375 10.30 -3.55 -7.36
C GLU A 375 8.91 -3.49 -7.99
N HIS A 376 8.82 -3.13 -9.28
CA HIS A 376 7.54 -3.14 -10.01
C HIS A 376 6.94 -4.55 -10.10
N LEU A 377 7.74 -5.56 -10.44
CA LEU A 377 7.35 -6.97 -10.46
C LEU A 377 6.92 -7.46 -9.07
N LEU A 378 7.74 -7.18 -8.04
CA LEU A 378 7.50 -7.62 -6.66
C LEU A 378 6.16 -7.10 -6.14
N ASN A 379 5.85 -5.83 -6.42
CA ASN A 379 4.57 -5.23 -6.08
C ASN A 379 3.43 -5.96 -6.80
N GLY A 380 3.58 -6.29 -8.09
CA GLY A 380 2.63 -7.11 -8.84
C GLY A 380 2.34 -8.45 -8.15
N SER A 381 3.39 -9.21 -7.83
CA SER A 381 3.26 -10.55 -7.21
C SER A 381 2.57 -10.50 -5.84
N TYR A 382 2.81 -9.47 -5.02
CA TYR A 382 2.07 -9.29 -3.75
C TYR A 382 0.56 -9.13 -3.97
N HIS A 383 0.15 -8.38 -5.00
CA HIS A 383 -1.26 -8.20 -5.33
C HIS A 383 -1.89 -9.49 -5.86
N HIS A 384 -1.15 -10.24 -6.68
CA HIS A 384 -1.61 -11.54 -7.16
C HIS A 384 -1.79 -12.53 -6.01
N LEU A 385 -0.84 -12.57 -5.07
CA LEU A 385 -0.93 -13.38 -3.86
C LEU A 385 -2.16 -13.02 -3.02
N GLU A 386 -2.43 -11.74 -2.80
CA GLU A 386 -3.63 -11.28 -2.11
C GLU A 386 -4.91 -11.70 -2.85
N ALA A 387 -4.92 -11.53 -4.18
CA ALA A 387 -6.04 -11.92 -5.02
C ALA A 387 -6.32 -13.42 -4.92
N PHE A 388 -5.31 -14.29 -5.02
CA PHE A 388 -5.49 -15.73 -4.88
C PHE A 388 -5.94 -16.11 -3.46
N ASN A 389 -5.34 -15.53 -2.42
CA ASN A 389 -5.75 -15.79 -1.03
C ASN A 389 -7.21 -15.38 -0.75
N SER A 390 -7.73 -14.34 -1.41
CA SER A 390 -9.15 -13.96 -1.28
C SER A 390 -10.14 -14.95 -1.92
N HIS A 391 -9.64 -15.91 -2.70
CA HIS A 391 -10.43 -16.96 -3.37
C HIS A 391 -10.30 -18.34 -2.72
N LEU A 392 -9.47 -18.50 -1.68
CA LEU A 392 -9.42 -19.67 -0.79
C LEU A 392 -10.51 -19.59 0.29
#